data_AF-A0A503XF86-F1
#
_entry.id   AF-A0A503XF86-F1
#
_cell.length_a   1.000
_cell.length_b   1.000
_cell.length_c   1.000
_cell.angle_alpha   90.00
_cell.angle_beta   90.00
_cell.angle_gamma   90.00
#
_symmetry.space_group_name_H-M   'P 1'
#
loop_
_entity.id
_entity.type
_entity.pdbx_description
1 polymer ?
#
loop_
_entity_poly.entity_id
_entity_poly.type
_entity_poly.pdbx_seq_one_letter_code
_entity_poly.pdbx_strand_id
1 'polypeptide(L)'
;MKRIRLGLASTGLVLAFACFSSTAFAAGKCSPKTYREARSAMSSRLLATGYSKTQMDFLMRNADRMTSALPATALNDSGQDCGLDSARAHVLGCLDRQLFPLGAGSSSPLDEMKQTKGFWGKKRLSVRELLFIGHFHSCLAAAEECLFRH
;
A
#
# COMPACT_ATOMS: atom_id res chain seq x y z
N MET A 1 40.82 52.62 -12.98
CA MET A 1 40.68 51.77 -14.18
C MET A 1 41.88 50.83 -14.28
N LYS A 2 41.66 49.51 -14.20
CA LYS A 2 42.47 48.46 -14.84
C LYS A 2 41.68 47.16 -14.74
N ARG A 3 41.19 46.70 -15.90
CA ARG A 3 40.34 45.53 -16.10
C ARG A 3 41.20 44.27 -15.97
N ILE A 4 40.84 43.36 -15.07
CA ILE A 4 41.41 42.01 -15.02
C ILE A 4 40.60 41.14 -15.98
N ARG A 5 41.34 40.40 -16.82
CA ARG A 5 40.86 39.71 -18.01
C ARG A 5 40.11 38.42 -17.67
N LEU A 6 39.05 38.20 -18.44
CA LEU A 6 38.35 36.94 -18.66
C LEU A 6 39.31 35.80 -19.03
N GLY A 7 39.05 34.60 -18.51
CA GLY A 7 39.51 33.36 -19.13
C GLY A 7 39.60 32.20 -18.13
N LEU A 8 38.61 31.29 -18.18
CA LEU A 8 38.74 29.83 -18.02
C LEU A 8 37.32 29.26 -18.23
N ALA A 9 36.99 28.77 -19.43
CA ALA A 9 37.21 27.39 -19.86
C ALA A 9 36.20 26.40 -19.24
N SER A 10 35.13 26.19 -20.00
CA SER A 10 34.34 24.96 -20.17
C SER A 10 34.56 23.81 -19.19
N THR A 11 33.53 23.50 -18.41
CA THR A 11 33.26 22.12 -17.98
C THR A 11 31.77 21.86 -18.13
N GLY A 12 31.40 21.33 -19.30
CA GLY A 12 30.06 20.82 -19.55
C GLY A 12 29.84 19.58 -18.70
N LEU A 13 28.97 19.69 -17.70
CA LEU A 13 28.50 18.54 -16.93
C LEU A 13 27.36 17.89 -17.73
N VAL A 14 27.73 16.97 -18.62
CA VAL A 14 26.78 16.08 -19.28
C VAL A 14 26.29 15.09 -18.23
N LEU A 15 25.14 15.37 -17.60
CA LEU A 15 24.35 14.38 -16.87
C LEU A 15 23.65 13.45 -17.88
N ALA A 16 24.43 12.56 -18.46
CA ALA A 16 23.92 11.39 -19.16
C ALA A 16 24.36 10.16 -18.36
N PHE A 17 23.55 9.71 -17.41
CA PHE A 17 23.48 8.32 -16.94
C PHE A 17 22.41 8.21 -15.84
N ALA A 18 21.16 8.23 -16.26
CA ALA A 18 20.12 7.49 -15.56
C ALA A 18 19.52 6.53 -16.58
N CYS A 19 20.23 5.42 -16.83
CA CYS A 19 19.65 4.26 -17.47
C CYS A 19 18.39 3.89 -16.66
N PHE A 20 17.24 4.22 -17.22
CA PHE A 20 15.96 3.65 -16.83
C PHE A 20 16.11 2.13 -16.90
N SER A 21 16.37 1.53 -15.75
CA SER A 21 16.41 0.09 -15.59
C SER A 21 14.98 -0.41 -15.57
N SER A 22 14.36 -0.49 -16.74
CA SER A 22 12.96 -0.93 -16.92
C SER A 22 12.75 -2.42 -16.60
N THR A 23 13.77 -3.13 -16.13
CA THR A 23 13.70 -4.55 -15.75
C THR A 23 13.51 -4.79 -14.25
N ALA A 24 13.64 -3.77 -13.40
CA ALA A 24 13.38 -3.89 -11.96
C ALA A 24 11.90 -3.67 -11.56
N PHE A 25 11.08 -3.14 -12.47
CA PHE A 25 9.67 -2.84 -12.20
C PHE A 25 8.75 -4.06 -12.23
N ALA A 26 9.17 -5.19 -12.80
CA ALA A 26 8.40 -6.44 -12.77
C ALA A 26 8.62 -7.21 -11.45
N ALA A 27 9.87 -7.32 -10.99
CA ALA A 27 10.23 -8.05 -9.77
C ALA A 27 9.79 -7.35 -8.46
N GLY A 28 9.60 -6.02 -8.47
CA GLY A 28 9.12 -5.27 -7.31
C GLY A 28 7.60 -5.33 -7.07
N LYS A 29 6.83 -5.94 -7.99
CA LYS A 29 5.36 -5.96 -7.93
C LYS A 29 4.80 -7.25 -7.33
N CYS A 30 5.52 -8.37 -7.40
CA CYS A 30 5.06 -9.61 -6.76
C CYS A 30 5.28 -9.56 -5.24
N SER A 31 4.30 -10.02 -4.47
CA SER A 31 4.50 -10.28 -3.05
C SER A 31 5.29 -11.59 -2.87
N PRO A 32 6.30 -11.62 -1.98
CA PRO A 32 6.98 -12.86 -1.62
C PRO A 32 6.14 -13.75 -0.68
N LYS A 33 5.01 -13.22 -0.18
CA LYS A 33 4.07 -13.92 0.71
C LYS A 33 2.83 -14.34 -0.05
N THR A 34 2.27 -15.46 0.39
CA THR A 34 0.88 -15.84 0.09
C THR A 34 -0.10 -14.83 0.69
N TYR A 35 -1.33 -14.78 0.18
CA TYR A 35 -2.37 -13.92 0.76
C TYR A 35 -2.65 -14.30 2.21
N ARG A 36 -2.67 -15.60 2.51
CA ARG A 36 -2.87 -16.13 3.87
C ARG A 36 -1.82 -15.62 4.85
N GLU A 37 -0.54 -15.64 4.47
CA GLU A 37 0.56 -15.15 5.30
C GLU A 37 0.48 -13.63 5.49
N ALA A 38 0.21 -12.89 4.41
CA ALA A 38 0.04 -11.43 4.48
C ALA A 38 -1.13 -11.04 5.39
N ARG A 39 -2.26 -11.76 5.28
CA ARG A 39 -3.43 -11.59 6.13
C ARG A 39 -3.11 -11.86 7.60
N SER A 40 -2.44 -12.97 7.90
CA SER A 40 -2.05 -13.29 9.28
C SER A 40 -1.15 -12.22 9.87
N ALA A 41 -0.14 -11.77 9.11
CA ALA A 41 0.79 -10.73 9.56
C ALA A 41 0.06 -9.40 9.82
N MET A 42 -0.83 -8.99 8.92
CA MET A 42 -1.65 -7.78 9.09
C MET A 42 -2.53 -7.86 10.34
N SER A 43 -3.26 -8.98 10.54
CA SER A 43 -4.07 -9.19 11.74
C SER A 43 -3.26 -9.05 13.04
N SER A 44 -2.11 -9.72 13.12
CA SER A 44 -1.22 -9.63 14.28
C SER A 44 -0.74 -8.20 14.51
N ARG A 45 -0.39 -7.49 13.44
CA ARG A 45 0.13 -6.12 13.55
C ARG A 45 -0.94 -5.12 13.95
N LEU A 46 -2.17 -5.26 13.48
CA LEU A 46 -3.31 -4.46 13.92
C LEU A 46 -3.50 -4.61 15.44
N LEU A 47 -3.54 -5.84 15.95
CA LEU A 47 -3.69 -6.08 17.39
C LEU A 47 -2.52 -5.47 18.18
N ALA A 48 -1.28 -5.66 17.71
CA ALA A 48 -0.09 -5.13 18.35
C ALA A 48 -0.02 -3.59 18.36
N THR A 49 -0.77 -2.91 17.49
CA THR A 49 -0.79 -1.45 17.36
C THR A 49 -2.06 -0.81 17.92
N GLY A 50 -2.81 -1.56 18.73
CA GLY A 50 -3.91 -1.03 19.53
C GLY A 50 -5.30 -1.14 18.89
N TYR A 51 -5.45 -1.84 17.76
CA TYR A 51 -6.78 -2.22 17.30
C TYR A 51 -7.35 -3.29 18.24
N SER A 52 -8.61 -3.13 18.66
CA SER A 52 -9.34 -4.18 19.36
C SER A 52 -9.60 -5.38 18.44
N LYS A 53 -9.86 -6.55 19.04
CA LYS A 53 -10.22 -7.76 18.28
C LYS A 53 -11.40 -7.51 17.35
N THR A 54 -12.44 -6.82 17.82
CA THR A 54 -13.64 -6.51 17.03
C THR A 54 -13.32 -5.60 15.84
N GLN A 55 -12.45 -4.60 16.01
CA GLN A 55 -12.00 -3.75 14.91
C GLN A 55 -11.20 -4.55 13.89
N MET A 56 -10.21 -5.33 14.34
CA MET A 56 -9.39 -6.17 13.47
C MET A 56 -10.27 -7.15 12.66
N ASP A 57 -11.18 -7.84 13.33
CA ASP A 57 -12.10 -8.79 12.69
C ASP A 57 -13.02 -8.10 11.65
N PHE A 58 -13.53 -6.90 11.96
CA PHE A 58 -14.34 -6.11 11.04
C PHE A 58 -13.55 -5.69 9.80
N LEU A 59 -12.35 -5.14 10.00
CA LEU A 59 -11.51 -4.63 8.92
C LEU A 59 -11.03 -5.76 8.01
N MET A 60 -10.52 -6.84 8.60
CA MET A 60 -9.96 -7.96 7.84
C MET A 60 -11.03 -8.74 7.08
N ARG A 61 -12.24 -8.94 7.64
CA ARG A 61 -13.34 -9.56 6.87
C ARG A 61 -13.72 -8.78 5.63
N ASN A 62 -13.74 -7.45 5.71
CA ASN A 62 -14.08 -6.61 4.55
C ASN A 62 -12.93 -6.55 3.54
N ALA A 63 -11.67 -6.48 4.01
CA ALA A 63 -10.49 -6.61 3.16
C ALA A 63 -10.48 -7.95 2.43
N ASP A 64 -10.72 -9.06 3.14
CA ASP A 64 -10.84 -10.42 2.58
C ASP A 64 -11.90 -10.46 1.48
N ARG A 65 -13.11 -9.95 1.75
CA ARG A 65 -14.20 -9.90 0.76
C ARG A 65 -13.77 -9.16 -0.50
N MET A 66 -13.21 -7.97 -0.36
CA MET A 66 -12.84 -7.13 -1.51
C MET A 66 -11.66 -7.72 -2.29
N THR A 67 -10.60 -8.18 -1.61
CA THR A 67 -9.46 -8.81 -2.28
C THR A 67 -9.83 -10.14 -2.95
N SER A 68 -10.76 -10.91 -2.37
CA SER A 68 -11.25 -12.15 -2.97
C SER A 68 -12.06 -11.95 -4.25
N ALA A 69 -12.58 -10.74 -4.47
CA ALA A 69 -13.32 -10.40 -5.67
C ALA A 69 -12.41 -10.24 -6.91
N LEU A 70 -11.09 -10.09 -6.73
CA LEU A 70 -10.12 -10.00 -7.82
C LEU A 70 -9.94 -11.39 -8.46
N PRO A 71 -10.42 -11.67 -9.69
CA PRO A 71 -10.37 -13.01 -10.26
C PRO A 71 -9.04 -13.28 -10.97
N ALA A 72 -8.65 -14.55 -11.07
CA ALA A 72 -7.45 -14.96 -11.83
C ALA A 72 -7.52 -14.50 -13.31
N THR A 73 -8.72 -14.52 -13.89
CA THR A 73 -8.98 -14.12 -15.28
C THR A 73 -8.73 -12.63 -15.53
N ALA A 74 -8.72 -11.81 -14.49
CA ALA A 74 -8.42 -10.39 -14.60
C ALA A 74 -6.92 -10.08 -14.43
N LEU A 75 -6.03 -11.07 -14.26
CA LEU A 75 -4.60 -10.78 -14.16
C LEU A 75 -4.05 -10.25 -15.50
N ASN A 76 -3.29 -9.16 -15.42
CA ASN A 76 -2.46 -8.72 -16.54
C ASN A 76 -1.19 -9.59 -16.63
N ASP A 77 -0.33 -9.34 -17.61
CA ASP A 77 0.82 -10.21 -17.86
C ASP A 77 1.78 -10.25 -16.65
N SER A 78 2.02 -9.11 -16.00
CA SER A 78 2.78 -9.07 -14.73
C SER A 78 2.08 -9.81 -13.60
N GLY A 79 0.76 -9.71 -13.49
CA GLY A 79 -0.04 -10.44 -12.52
C GLY A 79 -0.01 -11.95 -12.74
N GLN A 80 0.03 -12.40 -14.00
CA GLN A 80 0.15 -13.81 -14.36
C GLN A 80 1.51 -14.36 -13.92
N ASP A 81 2.58 -13.61 -14.12
CA ASP A 81 3.93 -13.97 -13.65
C ASP A 81 4.01 -14.08 -12.12
N CYS A 82 3.32 -13.21 -11.38
CA CYS A 82 3.28 -13.27 -9.92
C CYS A 82 2.39 -14.41 -9.39
N GLY A 83 1.33 -14.75 -10.13
CA GLY A 83 0.23 -15.59 -9.66
C GLY A 83 -0.77 -14.85 -8.77
N LEU A 84 -2.02 -15.33 -8.78
CA LEU A 84 -3.17 -14.66 -8.13
C LEU A 84 -2.94 -14.40 -6.63
N ASP A 85 -2.37 -15.36 -5.92
CA ASP A 85 -2.24 -15.28 -4.47
C ASP A 85 -1.19 -14.22 -4.07
N SER A 86 -0.08 -14.15 -4.81
CA SER A 86 0.93 -13.08 -4.67
C SER A 86 0.35 -11.71 -5.03
N ALA A 87 -0.44 -11.63 -6.11
CA ALA A 87 -1.06 -10.39 -6.53
C ALA A 87 -2.07 -9.85 -5.48
N ARG A 88 -2.86 -10.74 -4.88
CA ARG A 88 -3.74 -10.40 -3.76
C ARG A 88 -2.96 -10.01 -2.51
N ALA A 89 -1.87 -10.69 -2.21
CA ALA A 89 -1.00 -10.38 -1.07
C ALA A 89 -0.33 -9.00 -1.22
N HIS A 90 -0.10 -8.53 -2.45
CA HIS A 90 0.43 -7.19 -2.71
C HIS A 90 -0.41 -6.09 -2.05
N VAL A 91 -1.74 -6.22 -2.05
CA VAL A 91 -2.65 -5.24 -1.43
C VAL A 91 -2.34 -5.06 0.04
N LEU A 92 -2.19 -6.16 0.78
CA LEU A 92 -1.89 -6.13 2.22
C LEU A 92 -0.44 -5.73 2.51
N GLY A 93 0.49 -6.08 1.61
CA GLY A 93 1.88 -5.62 1.71
C GLY A 93 2.02 -4.11 1.51
N CYS A 94 1.27 -3.53 0.57
CA CYS A 94 1.15 -2.08 0.41
C CYS A 94 0.54 -1.43 1.65
N LEU A 95 -0.57 -2.00 2.15
CA LEU A 95 -1.26 -1.48 3.32
C LEU A 95 -0.37 -1.47 4.55
N ASP A 96 0.42 -2.53 4.78
CA ASP A 96 1.36 -2.61 5.91
C ASP A 96 2.36 -1.45 5.89
N ARG A 97 2.90 -1.12 4.71
CA ARG A 97 3.87 -0.04 4.53
C ARG A 97 3.27 1.35 4.68
N GLN A 98 2.04 1.55 4.25
CA GLN A 98 1.38 2.86 4.33
C GLN A 98 0.78 3.15 5.70
N LEU A 99 0.21 2.11 6.33
CA LEU A 99 -0.52 2.27 7.57
C LEU A 99 0.41 2.39 8.76
N PHE A 100 1.53 1.66 8.78
CA PHE A 100 2.42 1.59 9.94
C PHE A 100 3.70 2.42 9.77
N PRO A 101 4.26 2.96 10.87
CA PRO A 101 3.84 2.76 12.27
C PRO A 101 2.65 3.62 12.69
N LEU A 102 1.75 3.05 13.48
CA LEU A 102 0.70 3.79 14.20
C LEU A 102 1.02 3.82 15.70
N GLY A 103 0.73 4.95 16.35
CA GLY A 103 0.79 5.04 17.80
C GLY A 103 -0.22 4.11 18.48
N ALA A 104 0.23 3.36 19.48
CA ALA A 104 -0.59 2.50 20.33
C ALA A 104 -1.03 3.23 21.62
N GLY A 105 -2.17 2.83 22.19
CA GLY A 105 -2.65 3.31 23.49
C GLY A 105 -4.15 3.63 23.51
N SER A 106 -4.85 3.30 24.60
CA SER A 106 -6.31 3.42 24.78
C SER A 106 -6.85 4.85 24.89
N SER A 107 -5.97 5.85 24.81
CA SER A 107 -6.27 7.28 24.78
C SER A 107 -5.76 7.95 23.50
N SER A 108 -5.47 7.17 22.46
CA SER A 108 -4.99 7.70 21.19
C SER A 108 -6.09 8.50 20.50
N PRO A 109 -5.79 9.66 19.88
CA PRO A 109 -6.73 10.36 18.98
C PRO A 109 -7.27 9.45 17.87
N LEU A 110 -6.57 8.34 17.58
CA LEU A 110 -6.98 7.33 16.61
C LEU A 110 -8.24 6.55 17.06
N ASP A 111 -8.56 6.52 18.34
CA ASP A 111 -9.73 5.81 18.87
C ASP A 111 -10.99 6.69 18.92
N GLU A 112 -10.86 7.98 18.56
CA GLU A 112 -12.00 8.89 18.46
C GLU A 112 -13.01 8.38 17.42
N MET A 113 -14.28 8.31 17.81
CA MET A 113 -15.36 7.86 16.95
C MET A 113 -15.89 8.99 16.07
N LYS A 114 -15.88 8.78 14.76
CA LYS A 114 -16.45 9.68 13.76
C LYS A 114 -17.76 9.13 13.21
N GLN A 115 -18.71 10.02 12.94
CA GLN A 115 -19.87 9.70 12.11
C GLN A 115 -19.47 9.70 10.64
N THR A 116 -19.97 8.75 9.88
CA THR A 116 -19.60 8.53 8.48
C THR A 116 -20.85 8.29 7.64
N LYS A 117 -20.72 8.38 6.31
CA LYS A 117 -21.80 8.02 5.38
C LYS A 117 -22.13 6.51 5.38
N GLY A 118 -21.37 5.68 6.10
CA GLY A 118 -21.55 4.24 6.17
C GLY A 118 -20.52 3.48 5.35
N PHE A 119 -19.26 3.45 5.79
CA PHE A 119 -18.24 2.63 5.14
C PHE A 119 -18.34 1.17 5.61
N TRP A 120 -18.33 0.25 4.64
CA TRP A 120 -18.42 -1.20 4.91
C TRP A 120 -19.59 -1.59 5.84
N GLY A 121 -20.71 -0.87 5.73
CA GLY A 121 -21.93 -1.12 6.51
C GLY A 121 -21.93 -0.52 7.92
N LYS A 122 -20.88 0.20 8.34
CA LYS A 122 -20.78 0.81 9.68
C LYS A 122 -20.83 2.34 9.59
N LYS A 123 -21.81 2.96 10.27
CA LYS A 123 -22.00 4.43 10.27
C LYS A 123 -21.08 5.17 11.26
N ARG A 124 -20.59 4.49 12.30
CA ARG A 124 -19.66 5.05 13.29
C ARG A 124 -18.36 4.29 13.27
N LEU A 125 -17.27 4.94 12.91
CA LEU A 125 -15.95 4.32 12.81
C LEU A 125 -14.94 5.12 13.62
N SER A 126 -13.95 4.45 14.23
CA SER A 126 -12.83 5.17 14.82
C SER A 126 -11.95 5.78 13.72
N VAL A 127 -11.19 6.82 14.04
CA VAL A 127 -10.19 7.39 13.12
C VAL A 127 -9.23 6.31 12.62
N ARG A 128 -8.83 5.36 13.47
CA ARG A 128 -7.96 4.23 13.11
C ARG A 128 -8.59 3.28 12.09
N GLU A 129 -9.88 2.98 12.24
CA GLU A 129 -10.63 2.18 11.26
C GLU A 129 -10.73 2.95 9.92
N LEU A 130 -10.96 4.26 9.96
CA LEU A 130 -11.02 5.10 8.77
C LEU A 130 -9.69 5.16 8.02
N LEU A 131 -8.56 5.31 8.72
CA LEU A 131 -7.23 5.27 8.12
C LEU A 131 -6.98 3.93 7.43
N PHE A 132 -7.31 2.82 8.10
CA PHE A 132 -7.20 1.50 7.49
C PHE A 132 -8.02 1.42 6.19
N ILE A 133 -9.29 1.83 6.23
CA ILE A 133 -10.19 1.79 5.07
C ILE A 133 -9.62 2.62 3.91
N GLY A 134 -9.19 3.84 4.18
CA GLY A 134 -8.63 4.73 3.17
C GLY A 134 -7.39 4.15 2.50
N HIS A 135 -6.41 3.73 3.29
CA HIS A 135 -5.18 3.11 2.77
C HIS A 135 -5.45 1.79 2.06
N PHE A 136 -6.40 0.97 2.54
CA PHE A 136 -6.77 -0.27 1.89
C PHE A 136 -7.29 -0.01 0.47
N HIS A 137 -8.21 0.94 0.29
CA HIS A 137 -8.74 1.26 -1.04
C HIS A 137 -7.67 1.82 -1.97
N SER A 138 -6.76 2.65 -1.45
CA SER A 138 -5.62 3.15 -2.23
C SER A 138 -4.71 2.01 -2.69
N CYS A 139 -4.35 1.09 -1.79
CA CYS A 139 -3.52 -0.06 -2.12
C CYS A 139 -4.23 -1.09 -3.03
N LEU A 140 -5.55 -1.23 -2.92
CA LEU A 140 -6.35 -2.06 -3.81
C LEU A 140 -6.33 -1.50 -5.24
N ALA A 141 -6.60 -0.19 -5.39
CA ALA A 141 -6.56 0.47 -6.69
C ALA A 141 -5.16 0.38 -7.33
N ALA A 142 -4.09 0.57 -6.55
CA ALA A 142 -2.73 0.42 -7.03
C ALA A 142 -2.41 -1.03 -7.48
N ALA A 143 -2.93 -2.03 -6.78
CA ALA A 143 -2.79 -3.42 -7.19
C ALA A 143 -3.57 -3.70 -8.47
N GLU A 144 -4.80 -3.18 -8.60
CA GLU A 144 -5.60 -3.31 -9.82
C GLU A 144 -4.87 -2.72 -11.03
N GLU A 145 -4.30 -1.53 -10.91
CA GLU A 145 -3.52 -0.88 -11.97
C GLU A 145 -2.25 -1.65 -12.35
N CYS A 146 -1.54 -2.19 -11.36
CA CYS A 146 -0.23 -2.80 -11.60
C CYS A 146 -0.29 -4.29 -11.97
N LEU A 147 -1.30 -5.03 -11.51
CA LEU A 147 -1.34 -6.50 -11.56
C LEU A 147 -2.63 -7.06 -12.18
N PHE A 148 -3.67 -6.25 -12.35
CA PHE A 148 -4.92 -6.67 -12.97
C PHE A 148 -5.21 -5.87 -14.25
N ARG A 149 -6.20 -6.33 -15.01
CA ARG A 149 -6.74 -5.71 -16.21
C ARG A 149 -8.00 -4.95 -15.78
N HIS A 150 -8.12 -3.71 -16.23
CA HIS A 150 -9.32 -2.88 -16.05
C HIS A 150 -10.35 -3.15 -17.15
#